data_AF-A0A3S8ZT70-F1
#
_entry.id   AF-A0A3S8ZT70-F1
#
_cell.length_a   1.000
_cell.length_b   1.000
_cell.length_c   1.000
_cell.angle_alpha   90.00
_cell.angle_beta   90.00
_cell.angle_gamma   90.00
#
_symmetry.space_group_name_H-M   'P 1'
#
loop_
_entity.id
_entity.type
_entity.pdbx_description
1 polymer ?
#
loop_
_entity_poly.entity_id
_entity_poly.type
_entity_poly.pdbx_seq_one_letter_code
_entity_poly.pdbx_strand_id
1 'polypeptide(L)' 'MFFIDRRLYYPLAQKAALKMQEVAYIHAYGFPARELIHGPLTLVNKDLPVIVCLPWNRLIKKTTR' A
#
# COMPACT_ATOMS: atom_id res chain seq x y z
N MET A 1 1.20 -4.66 8.40
CA MET A 1 0.22 -4.52 7.31
C MET A 1 0.67 -3.47 6.32
N PHE A 2 0.60 -3.73 5.01
CA PHE A 2 1.01 -2.74 3.99
C PHE A 2 -0.20 -2.19 3.24
N PHE A 3 -0.22 -0.88 3.05
CA PHE A 3 -1.12 -0.16 2.15
C PHE A 3 -0.31 0.33 0.95
N ILE A 4 -0.78 0.05 -0.25
CA ILE A 4 -0.06 0.36 -1.48
C ILE A 4 -0.97 1.16 -2.41
N ASP A 5 -0.43 2.26 -2.94
CA ASP A 5 -1.08 3.00 -4.02
C ASP A 5 -0.06 3.67 -4.96
N ARG A 6 -0.51 4.24 -6.08
CA ARG A 6 0.32 4.87 -7.11
C ARG A 6 0.00 6.34 -7.30
N ARG A 7 1.08 7.12 -7.49
CA ARG A 7 1.02 8.52 -7.93
C ARG A 7 0.16 9.37 -6.98
N LEU A 8 -0.91 9.97 -7.51
CA LEU A 8 -1.79 10.92 -6.82
C LEU A 8 -2.51 10.31 -5.61
N TYR A 9 -2.60 8.99 -5.55
CA TYR A 9 -3.31 8.30 -4.48
C TYR A 9 -2.36 7.76 -3.39
N TYR A 10 -1.05 7.96 -3.50
CA TYR A 10 -0.11 7.60 -2.42
C TYR A 10 -0.46 8.24 -1.06
N PRO A 11 -0.91 9.52 -0.98
CA PRO A 11 -1.38 10.09 0.27
C PRO A 11 -2.55 9.32 0.91
N LEU A 12 -3.39 8.66 0.11
CA LEU A 12 -4.48 7.82 0.59
C LEU A 12 -3.94 6.58 1.32
N ALA A 13 -2.95 5.89 0.73
CA ALA A 13 -2.30 4.75 1.37
C ALA A 13 -1.61 5.14 2.70
N GLN A 14 -0.94 6.29 2.74
CA GLN A 14 -0.34 6.79 3.98
C GLN A 14 -1.38 7.12 5.05
N LYS A 15 -2.49 7.79 4.67
CA LYS A 15 -3.56 8.09 5.62
C LYS A 15 -4.27 6.84 6.12
N ALA A 16 -4.48 5.84 5.27
CA ALA A 16 -5.04 4.56 5.68
C ALA A 16 -4.12 3.82 6.68
N ALA A 17 -2.81 3.79 6.42
CA ALA A 17 -1.83 3.22 7.33
C ALA A 17 -1.80 3.94 8.68
N LEU A 18 -1.76 5.28 8.67
CA LEU A 18 -1.82 6.09 9.89
C LEU A 18 -3.09 5.78 10.68
N LYS A 19 -4.24 5.64 10.01
CA LYS A 19 -5.50 5.37 10.71
C LYS A 19 -5.55 4.00 11.37
N MET A 20 -4.93 3.00 10.76
CA MET A 20 -4.81 1.67 11.37
C MET A 20 -3.93 1.69 12.62
N GLN A 21 -2.89 2.52 12.64
CA GLN A 21 -2.09 2.72 13.85
C GLN A 21 -2.85 3.48 14.95
N GLU A 22 -3.60 4.53 14.58
CA GLU A 22 -4.36 5.35 15.54
C GLU A 22 -5.57 4.65 16.16
N VAL A 23 -6.35 3.91 15.34
CA VAL A 23 -7.66 3.39 15.76
C VAL A 23 -7.60 1.91 16.10
N ALA A 24 -6.92 1.12 15.27
CA ALA A 24 -6.87 -0.32 15.45
C ALA A 24 -5.62 -0.77 16.22
N TYR A 25 -4.68 0.14 16.50
CA TYR A 25 -3.36 -0.16 17.08
C TYR A 25 -2.60 -1.23 16.29
N ILE A 26 -2.89 -1.36 14.99
CA ILE A 26 -2.24 -2.30 14.09
C ILE A 26 -1.06 -1.59 13.43
N HIS A 27 0.10 -2.24 13.50
CA HIS A 27 1.29 -1.74 12.82
C HIS A 27 1.12 -1.80 11.29
N ALA A 28 1.01 -0.62 10.67
CA ALA A 28 0.73 -0.48 9.26
C ALA A 28 1.66 0.53 8.57
N TYR A 29 1.98 0.31 7.30
CA TYR A 29 2.81 1.22 6.49
C TYR A 29 2.15 1.52 5.16
N GLY A 30 2.27 2.75 4.68
CA GLY A 30 1.85 3.17 3.35
C GLY A 30 3.05 3.26 2.41
N PHE A 31 3.06 2.51 1.30
CA PHE A 31 4.13 2.51 0.30
C PHE A 31 3.63 3.00 -1.06
N PRO A 32 4.44 3.78 -1.80
CA PRO A 32 4.17 4.00 -3.21
C PRO A 32 4.52 2.72 -3.97
N ALA A 33 3.65 2.26 -4.89
CA ALA A 33 3.82 0.93 -5.49
C ALA A 33 5.15 0.75 -6.27
N ARG A 34 5.81 1.83 -6.71
CA ARG A 34 7.13 1.76 -7.35
C ARG A 34 8.27 1.49 -6.38
N GLU A 35 8.11 1.79 -5.09
CA GLU A 35 9.17 1.54 -4.12
C GLU A 35 9.21 0.11 -3.64
N LEU A 36 8.13 -0.65 -3.80
CA LEU A 36 8.09 -2.06 -3.41
C LEU A 36 9.23 -2.86 -4.04
N ILE A 37 9.51 -2.63 -5.33
CA ILE A 37 10.59 -3.31 -6.06
C ILE A 37 12.00 -2.90 -5.59
N HIS A 38 12.13 -1.85 -4.77
CA HIS A 38 13.41 -1.39 -4.22
C HIS A 38 13.75 -1.98 -2.84
N GLY A 39 12.96 -2.94 -2.32
CA GLY A 39 13.26 -3.59 -1.06
C GLY A 39 12.03 -4.08 -0.29
N PRO A 40 11.00 -3.26 -0.04
CA PRO A 40 9.84 -3.63 0.77
C PRO A 40 9.11 -4.89 0.29
N LEU A 41 9.23 -5.27 -0.98
CA LEU A 41 8.69 -6.52 -1.51
C LEU A 41 9.30 -7.76 -0.84
N THR A 42 10.53 -7.69 -0.33
CA THR A 42 11.19 -8.81 0.37
C THR A 42 10.54 -9.13 1.72
N LEU A 43 9.79 -8.18 2.30
CA LEU A 43 9.07 -8.36 3.55
C LEU A 43 7.70 -9.04 3.34
N VAL A 44 7.24 -9.17 2.09
CA VAL A 44 5.93 -9.75 1.78
C VAL A 44 5.98 -11.27 1.88
N ASN A 45 5.15 -11.82 2.76
CA ASN A 45 4.96 -13.26 2.94
C ASN A 45 3.46 -13.57 3.09
N LYS A 46 3.11 -14.85 3.31
CA LYS A 46 1.70 -15.30 3.42
C LYS A 46 0.96 -14.72 4.63
N ASP A 47 1.70 -14.31 5.66
CA ASP A 47 1.14 -13.81 6.92
C ASP A 47 1.04 -12.28 6.97
N LEU A 48 1.68 -11.58 6.03
CA LEU A 48 1.64 -10.13 5.93
C LEU A 48 0.40 -9.68 5.13
N PRO A 49 -0.62 -9.07 5.76
CA PRO A 49 -1.74 -8.51 5.02
C PRO A 49 -1.28 -7.30 4.20
N VAL A 50 -1.66 -7.33 2.92
CA VAL A 50 -1.38 -6.28 1.94
C VAL A 50 -2.68 -5.78 1.32
N ILE A 51 -2.92 -4.48 1.42
CA ILE A 51 -4.06 -3.78 0.81
C ILE A 51 -3.55 -2.90 -0.32
N VAL A 52 -4.09 -3.10 -1.51
CA VAL A 52 -3.79 -2.28 -2.69
C VAL A 52 -5.03 -1.50 -3.09
N CYS A 53 -4.93 -0.18 -3.15
CA CYS A 53 -6.00 0.65 -3.66
C CYS A 53 -5.88 0.74 -5.20
N LEU A 54 -6.95 0.32 -5.89
CA LEU A 54 -7.04 0.34 -7.35
C LEU A 54 -8.19 1.27 -7.76
N PRO A 55 -7.92 2.55 -8.03
CA PRO A 55 -8.96 3.43 -8.54
C PRO A 55 -9.41 2.96 -9.92
N TRP A 56 -10.72 3.02 -10.21
CA TRP A 56 -11.29 2.66 -11.50
C TRP A 56 -10.93 3.69 -12.59
N ASN A 57 -9.66 3.72 -12.97
CA ASN A 57 -9.11 4.64 -13.96
C ASN A 57 -8.02 3.95 -14.80
N ARG A 58 -7.42 4.70 -15.74
CA ARG A 58 -6.37 4.19 -16.64
C ARG A 58 -5.12 3.63 -15.92
N LEU A 59 -4.98 3.80 -14.60
CA LEU A 59 -3.84 3.33 -13.83
C LEU A 59 -3.95 1.87 -13.36
N ILE A 60 -5.13 1.23 -13.45
CA ILE A 60 -5.33 -0.19 -13.05
C ILE A 60 -4.28 -1.10 -13.69
N LYS A 61 -4.12 -1.02 -15.02
CA LYS A 61 -3.19 -1.87 -15.79
C LYS A 61 -1.72 -1.74 -15.38
N LYS A 62 -1.36 -0.65 -14.69
CA LYS A 62 0.00 -0.44 -14.20
C LYS A 62 0.19 -1.03 -12.82
N THR A 63 -0.80 -1.00 -11.94
CA THR A 63 -0.66 -1.54 -10.58
C THR A 63 -0.68 -3.06 -10.54
N THR A 64 -1.31 -3.72 -11.52
CA THR A 64 -1.34 -5.19 -11.64
C THR A 64 -0.13 -5.79 -12.38
N ARG A 65 0.81 -4.96 -12.86
CA ARG A 65 2.03 -5.39 -13.56
C ARG A 65 3.29 -5.04 -12.77
#